data_AF-A0A4R4FAT5-F1
#
_entry.id   AF-A0A4R4FAT5-F1
#
_cell.length_a   1.000
_cell.length_b   1.000
_cell.length_c   1.000
_cell.angle_alpha   90.00
_cell.angle_beta   90.00
_cell.angle_gamma   90.00
#
_symmetry.space_group_name_H-M   'P 1'
#
loop_
_entity.id
_entity.type
_entity.pdbx_description
1 polymer ?
#
loop_
_entity_poly.entity_id
_entity_poly.type
_entity_poly.pdbx_seq_one_letter_code
_entity_poly.pdbx_strand_id
1 'polypeptide(L)'
;MKTLGDIGRKYAGKGVQILGIARGIDAENEEEAATIAAAAGADYVQLIATEKMEENVLHNYEAAPATIMVGRDAEILGDAVTGTKDSAYWNSEVEKYHSKVCVNDHPADCGVG
;
A
#
# COMPACT_ATOMS: atom_id res chain seq x y z
N MET A 1 -1.34 5.97 -8.78
CA MET A 1 -0.27 5.90 -7.76
C MET A 1 -0.21 7.19 -6.94
N LYS A 2 -0.16 8.38 -7.56
CA LYS A 2 -0.26 9.68 -6.85
C LYS A 2 -1.28 9.75 -5.70
N THR A 3 -2.51 9.29 -5.93
CA THR A 3 -3.56 9.25 -4.90
C THR A 3 -3.15 8.49 -3.63
N LEU A 4 -2.49 7.34 -3.78
CA LEU A 4 -2.02 6.54 -2.66
C LEU A 4 -0.89 7.25 -1.90
N GLY A 5 -0.03 7.97 -2.60
CA GLY A 5 0.96 8.86 -2.00
C GLY A 5 0.35 10.01 -1.20
N ASP A 6 -0.68 10.66 -1.75
CA ASP A 6 -1.45 11.70 -1.05
C ASP A 6 -2.10 11.14 0.23
N ILE A 7 -2.64 9.92 0.18
CA ILE A 7 -3.19 9.20 1.35
C ILE A 7 -2.09 8.88 2.36
N GLY A 8 -0.95 8.34 1.92
CA GLY A 8 0.18 8.03 2.79
C GLY A 8 0.66 9.25 3.58
N ARG A 9 0.68 10.44 2.94
CA ARG A 9 0.94 11.71 3.64
C ARG A 9 -0.16 12.11 4.61
N LYS A 10 -1.43 12.00 4.19
CA LYS A 10 -2.59 12.37 5.02
C LYS A 10 -2.61 11.58 6.33
N TYR A 11 -2.27 10.29 6.27
CA TYR A 11 -2.27 9.38 7.43
C TYR A 11 -0.88 9.13 8.03
N ALA A 12 0.14 9.92 7.66
CA ALA A 12 1.46 9.81 8.25
C ALA A 12 1.40 10.02 9.77
N GLY A 13 1.83 9.02 10.54
CA GLY A 13 1.70 9.03 12.00
C GLY A 13 0.29 8.81 12.53
N LYS A 14 -0.66 8.43 11.66
CA LYS A 14 -2.08 8.19 11.99
C LYS A 14 -2.52 6.73 11.85
N GLY A 15 -1.58 5.79 11.99
CA GLY A 15 -1.89 4.35 11.93
C GLY A 15 -2.13 3.75 10.54
N VAL A 16 -1.83 4.48 9.44
CA VAL A 16 -1.84 3.93 8.08
C VAL A 16 -0.48 4.17 7.42
N GLN A 17 0.03 3.13 6.77
CA GLN A 17 1.23 3.19 5.94
C GLN A 17 0.96 2.54 4.58
N ILE A 18 1.35 3.23 3.51
CA ILE A 18 1.32 2.69 2.15
C ILE A 18 2.70 2.13 1.82
N LEU A 19 2.74 0.88 1.38
CA LEU A 19 3.92 0.20 0.87
C LEU A 19 3.63 -0.26 -0.56
N GLY A 20 4.54 0.03 -1.47
CA GLY A 20 4.52 -0.58 -2.81
C GLY A 20 5.44 -1.78 -2.86
N ILE A 21 5.05 -2.82 -3.60
CA ILE A 21 5.88 -3.99 -3.88
C ILE A 21 6.08 -4.04 -5.39
N ALA A 22 7.30 -3.78 -5.84
CA ALA A 22 7.69 -3.85 -7.23
C ALA A 22 8.14 -5.28 -7.57
N ARG A 23 7.51 -5.87 -8.59
CA ARG A 23 7.75 -7.25 -9.05
C ARG A 23 8.61 -7.23 -10.31
N GLY A 24 9.41 -8.27 -10.52
CA GLY A 24 10.26 -8.40 -11.72
C GLY A 24 11.41 -7.40 -11.80
N ILE A 25 11.84 -6.88 -10.64
CA ILE A 25 12.98 -5.96 -10.55
C ILE A 25 14.22 -6.74 -10.14
N ASP A 26 15.32 -6.50 -10.86
CA ASP A 26 16.65 -7.04 -10.62
C ASP A 26 17.69 -5.91 -10.63
N ALA A 27 18.97 -6.27 -10.48
CA ALA A 27 20.06 -5.30 -10.43
C ALA A 27 20.26 -4.51 -11.75
N GLU A 28 19.74 -5.01 -12.88
CA GLU A 28 19.90 -4.36 -14.18
C GLU A 28 18.82 -3.30 -14.43
N ASN A 29 17.66 -3.41 -13.79
CA ASN A 29 16.51 -2.52 -14.02
C ASN A 29 16.05 -1.72 -12.78
N GLU A 30 16.74 -1.84 -11.65
CA GLU A 30 16.42 -1.14 -10.39
C GLU A 30 16.32 0.40 -10.56
N GLU A 31 17.27 1.01 -11.27
CA GLU A 31 17.29 2.47 -11.48
C GLU A 31 16.13 2.93 -12.38
N GLU A 32 15.80 2.14 -13.41
CA GLU A 32 14.65 2.40 -14.28
C GLU A 32 13.35 2.28 -13.50
N ALA A 33 13.20 1.23 -12.68
CA ALA A 33 12.04 1.02 -11.84
C ALA A 33 11.84 2.17 -10.84
N ALA A 34 12.92 2.65 -10.21
CA ALA A 34 12.87 3.81 -9.33
C ALA A 34 12.40 5.08 -10.07
N THR A 35 12.89 5.29 -11.29
CA THR A 35 12.50 6.42 -12.13
C THR A 35 11.02 6.36 -12.53
N ILE A 36 10.52 5.18 -12.91
CA ILE A 36 9.10 4.96 -13.25
C ILE A 36 8.21 5.20 -12.04
N ALA A 37 8.59 4.68 -10.86
CA ALA A 37 7.83 4.87 -9.63
C ALA A 37 7.73 6.37 -9.26
N ALA A 38 8.84 7.10 -9.35
CA ALA A 38 8.87 8.54 -9.13
C ALA A 38 7.96 9.30 -10.12
N ALA A 39 8.03 8.98 -11.41
CA ALA A 39 7.21 9.60 -12.44
C ALA A 39 5.70 9.33 -12.26
N ALA A 40 5.32 8.17 -11.74
CA ALA A 40 3.94 7.80 -11.46
C ALA A 40 3.36 8.46 -10.17
N GLY A 41 4.20 9.19 -9.42
CA GLY A 41 3.84 9.76 -8.12
C GLY A 41 3.70 8.70 -7.03
N ALA A 42 4.44 7.59 -7.13
CA ALA A 42 4.52 6.57 -6.10
C ALA A 42 5.57 6.95 -5.04
N ASP A 43 5.37 8.10 -4.40
CA ASP A 43 6.28 8.75 -3.45
C ASP A 43 6.25 8.17 -2.03
N TYR A 44 5.77 6.94 -1.91
CA TYR A 44 5.79 6.10 -0.70
C TYR A 44 6.86 5.02 -0.84
N VAL A 45 7.21 4.39 0.29
CA VAL A 45 8.24 3.33 0.32
C VAL A 45 7.89 2.22 -0.68
N GLN A 46 8.82 1.94 -1.57
CA GLN A 46 8.78 0.82 -2.50
C GLN A 46 9.74 -0.27 -2.02
N LEU A 47 9.26 -1.51 -1.98
CA LEU A 47 10.05 -2.71 -1.73
C LEU A 47 10.21 -3.47 -3.04
N ILE A 48 11.40 -4.00 -3.29
CA ILE A 48 11.61 -4.95 -4.39
C ILE A 48 11.19 -6.34 -3.91
N ALA A 49 10.34 -7.00 -4.69
CA ALA A 49 9.90 -8.36 -4.39
C ALA A 49 11.09 -9.32 -4.48
N THR A 50 11.28 -10.10 -3.43
CA THR A 50 12.21 -11.24 -3.47
C THR A 50 11.52 -12.47 -4.06
N GLU A 51 12.29 -13.42 -4.58
CA GLU A 51 11.76 -14.71 -5.05
C GLU A 51 10.88 -15.40 -3.99
N LYS A 52 11.29 -15.35 -2.72
CA LYS A 52 10.49 -15.91 -1.61
C LYS A 52 9.15 -15.19 -1.42
N MET A 53 9.06 -13.89 -1.65
CA MET A 53 7.79 -13.17 -1.57
C MET A 53 6.88 -13.58 -2.72
N GLU A 54 7.44 -13.75 -3.92
CA GLU A 54 6.71 -14.27 -5.09
C GLU A 54 6.10 -15.65 -4.80
N GLU A 55 6.93 -16.59 -4.37
CA GLU A 55 6.54 -17.98 -4.11
C GLU A 55 5.53 -18.13 -2.97
N ASN A 56 5.61 -17.32 -1.91
CA ASN A 56 4.79 -17.53 -0.72
C ASN A 56 3.54 -16.64 -0.66
N VAL A 57 3.58 -15.44 -1.25
CA VAL A 57 2.52 -14.44 -1.06
C VAL A 57 2.03 -13.89 -2.40
N LEU A 58 2.93 -13.37 -3.24
CA LEU A 58 2.53 -12.56 -4.40
C LEU A 58 1.94 -13.38 -5.55
N HIS A 59 2.22 -14.69 -5.62
CA HIS A 59 1.57 -15.59 -6.58
C HIS A 59 0.03 -15.64 -6.42
N ASN A 60 -0.50 -15.32 -5.24
CA ASN A 60 -1.94 -15.24 -5.01
C ASN A 60 -2.59 -14.00 -5.65
N TYR A 61 -1.78 -13.04 -6.14
CA TYR A 61 -2.23 -11.77 -6.71
C TYR A 61 -1.69 -11.61 -8.14
N GLU A 62 -2.23 -12.40 -9.07
CA GLU A 62 -1.81 -12.40 -10.47
C GLU A 62 -2.20 -11.12 -11.23
N ALA A 63 -3.25 -10.43 -10.80
CA ALA A 63 -3.70 -9.19 -11.43
C ALA A 63 -2.82 -8.00 -11.01
N ALA A 64 -2.16 -7.35 -11.97
CA ALA A 64 -1.40 -6.13 -11.75
C ALA A 64 -2.15 -4.90 -12.32
N PRO A 65 -2.32 -3.80 -11.55
CA PRO A 65 -1.99 -3.65 -10.13
C PRO A 65 -3.01 -4.35 -9.22
N ALA A 66 -2.53 -4.86 -8.08
CA ALA A 66 -3.34 -5.32 -6.95
C ALA A 66 -2.96 -4.55 -5.68
N THR A 67 -3.93 -4.27 -4.84
CA THR A 67 -3.73 -3.64 -3.53
C THR A 67 -4.48 -4.44 -2.48
N ILE A 68 -3.78 -4.80 -1.40
CA ILE A 68 -4.36 -5.44 -0.24
C ILE A 68 -4.27 -4.51 0.96
N MET A 69 -5.28 -4.57 1.82
CA MET A 69 -5.27 -3.88 3.11
C MET A 69 -4.87 -4.89 4.17
N VAL A 70 -3.96 -4.52 5.06
CA VAL A 70 -3.45 -5.41 6.11
C VAL A 70 -3.64 -4.73 7.46
N GLY A 71 -4.20 -5.46 8.42
CA GLY A 71 -4.44 -5.00 9.78
C GLY A 71 -3.21 -5.15 10.68
N ARG A 72 -3.37 -4.76 11.95
CA ARG A 72 -2.28 -4.72 12.94
C ARG A 72 -1.76 -6.12 13.28
N ASP A 73 -2.62 -7.13 13.22
CA ASP A 73 -2.29 -8.53 13.55
C ASP A 73 -1.88 -9.34 12.30
N ALA A 74 -1.45 -8.64 11.24
CA ALA A 74 -1.08 -9.19 9.93
C ALA A 74 -2.22 -9.92 9.20
N GLU A 75 -3.47 -9.64 9.57
CA GLU A 75 -4.66 -10.14 8.90
C GLU A 75 -4.98 -9.31 7.65
N ILE A 76 -5.37 -9.97 6.56
CA ILE A 76 -5.84 -9.27 5.36
C ILE A 76 -7.25 -8.75 5.60
N LEU A 77 -7.44 -7.46 5.41
CA LEU A 77 -8.70 -6.76 5.60
C LEU A 77 -9.50 -6.73 4.30
N GLY A 78 -10.49 -7.62 4.20
CA GLY A 78 -11.37 -7.75 3.04
C GLY A 78 -10.67 -8.33 1.81
N ASP A 79 -11.21 -8.04 0.63
CA ASP A 79 -10.73 -8.60 -0.64
C ASP A 79 -9.65 -7.71 -1.28
N ALA A 80 -8.77 -8.33 -2.07
CA ALA A 80 -7.78 -7.60 -2.87
C ALA A 80 -8.47 -6.72 -3.90
N VAL A 81 -8.09 -5.44 -3.94
CA VAL A 81 -8.56 -4.48 -4.93
C VAL A 81 -7.67 -4.57 -6.16
N THR A 82 -8.26 -4.93 -7.29
CA THR A 82 -7.55 -5.04 -8.57
C THR A 82 -7.84 -3.84 -9.49
N GLY A 83 -6.84 -3.51 -10.31
CA GLY A 83 -6.93 -2.46 -11.32
C GLY A 83 -6.85 -1.04 -10.75
N THR A 84 -7.07 -0.07 -11.62
CA THR A 84 -6.98 1.36 -11.27
C THR A 84 -8.28 1.84 -10.63
N LYS A 85 -8.16 2.51 -9.49
CA LYS A 85 -9.28 3.18 -8.79
C LYS A 85 -8.98 4.65 -8.57
N ASP A 86 -10.03 5.44 -8.43
CA ASP A 86 -9.95 6.89 -8.21
C ASP A 86 -9.72 7.25 -6.73
N SER A 87 -9.54 8.55 -6.48
CA SER A 87 -9.33 9.08 -5.13
C SER A 87 -10.52 8.94 -4.21
N ALA A 88 -11.76 8.96 -4.72
CA ALA A 88 -12.94 8.81 -3.87
C ALA A 88 -13.00 7.38 -3.32
N TYR A 89 -12.74 6.39 -4.18
CA TYR A 89 -12.66 5.00 -3.79
C TYR A 89 -11.58 4.77 -2.73
N TRP A 90 -10.34 5.20 -2.97
CA TRP A 90 -9.24 4.94 -2.02
C TRP A 90 -9.44 5.62 -0.68
N ASN A 91 -9.95 6.85 -0.65
CA ASN A 91 -10.25 7.52 0.61
C ASN A 91 -11.34 6.76 1.39
N SER A 92 -12.39 6.30 0.72
CA SER A 92 -13.46 5.53 1.36
C SER A 92 -12.95 4.19 1.90
N GLU A 93 -12.12 3.48 1.13
CA GLU A 93 -11.65 2.14 1.50
C GLU A 93 -10.67 2.21 2.67
N VAL A 94 -9.75 3.18 2.68
CA VAL A 94 -8.82 3.40 3.79
C VAL A 94 -9.56 3.83 5.06
N GLU A 95 -10.51 4.76 4.97
CA GLU A 95 -11.31 5.21 6.12
C GLU A 95 -12.14 4.07 6.73
N LYS A 96 -12.73 3.21 5.88
CA LYS A 96 -13.51 2.04 6.30
C LYS A 96 -12.71 1.08 7.17
N TYR A 97 -11.42 0.88 6.88
CA TYR A 97 -10.57 -0.01 7.68
C TYR A 97 -9.88 0.71 8.83
N HIS A 98 -9.45 1.95 8.63
CA HIS A 98 -8.88 2.79 9.67
C HIS A 98 -9.85 2.94 10.85
N SER A 99 -11.12 3.24 10.60
CA SER A 99 -12.16 3.33 11.65
C SER A 99 -12.45 2.03 12.40
N LYS A 100 -12.15 0.87 11.81
CA LYS A 100 -12.36 -0.45 12.44
C LYS A 100 -11.17 -0.89 13.30
N VAL A 101 -9.97 -0.48 12.93
CA VAL A 101 -8.71 -0.87 13.57
C VAL A 101 -8.21 0.20 14.54
N CYS A 102 -8.71 1.43 14.45
CA CYS A 102 -8.45 2.51 15.39
C CYS A 102 -9.09 2.20 16.76
N VAL A 103 -8.36 1.44 17.57
CA VAL A 103 -8.55 1.35 19.01
C VAL A 103 -7.76 2.53 19.55
N ASN A 104 -8.33 3.46 20.34
CA ASN A 104 -7.59 4.59 20.92
C ASN A 104 -6.57 4.14 21.99
N ASP A 105 -5.74 3.14 21.67
CA ASP A 105 -4.76 2.47 22.51
C ASP A 105 -3.31 2.72 22.05
N HIS A 106 -3.13 3.22 20.82
CA HIS A 106 -1.82 3.60 20.28
C HIS A 106 -1.74 5.12 20.03
N PRO A 107 -0.60 5.78 20.31
CA PRO A 107 -0.43 7.22 20.06
C PRO A 107 -0.69 7.64 18.61
N ALA A 108 -0.55 6.72 17.65
CA ALA A 108 -0.85 6.95 16.23
C ALA A 108 -2.36 6.88 15.92
N ASP A 109 -3.19 6.35 16.81
CA ASP A 109 -4.65 6.23 16.61
C ASP A 109 -5.37 7.53 17.02
N CYS A 110 -4.76 8.32 17.90
CA CYS A 110 -5.31 9.56 18.47
C CYS A 110 -5.26 10.78 17.52
N GLY A 111 -4.99 10.58 16.23
CA GLY A 111 -4.57 11.62 15.28
C GLY A 111 -5.57 12.03 14.20
N VAL A 112 -6.88 11.82 14.36
CA VAL A 112 -7.89 12.40 13.45
C VAL A 112 -8.74 13.44 14.19
N GLY A 113 -8.09 14.54 14.55
CA GLY A 113 -8.76 15.82 14.78
C GLY A 113 -8.98 16.56 13.47
#